data_AF-A0A8T0RRU7-F1
#
_entry.id   AF-A0A8T0RRU7-F1
#
_cell.length_a   1.000
_cell.length_b   1.000
_cell.length_c   1.000
_cell.angle_alpha   90.00
_cell.angle_beta   90.00
_cell.angle_gamma   90.00
#
_symmetry.space_group_name_H-M   'P 1'
#
loop_
_entity.id
_entity.type
_entity.pdbx_description
1 polymer ?
#
loop_
_entity_poly.entity_id
_entity_poly.type
_entity_poly.pdbx_seq_one_letter_code
_entity_poly.pdbx_strand_id
1 'polypeptide(L)'
;MLRRLRRESLPVSIGGVKTLSVMRANKEVSLTIIEVFIHDPLYKWALSPLKALQRQKETDDTDSCLDDSQEAYEGNKDAARAILRVKQKLDGYEDGEMRSVQGQVQQFIQDAVDVDRLCQMFPGWGPWL
;
A
#
# COMPACT_ATOMS: atom_id res chain seq x y z
N MET A 1 32.86 1.43 -4.67
CA MET A 1 31.50 2.00 -4.52
C MET A 1 30.54 1.11 -3.72
N LEU A 2 30.53 -0.22 -3.91
CA LEU A 2 29.59 -1.15 -3.24
C LEU A 2 29.64 -1.19 -1.69
N ARG A 3 30.76 -0.79 -1.07
CA ARG A 3 30.90 -0.75 0.41
C ARG A 3 30.35 0.53 1.06
N ARG A 4 29.94 1.54 0.27
CA ARG A 4 29.40 2.82 0.77
C ARG A 4 27.88 2.72 0.95
N LEU A 5 27.18 2.14 -0.02
CA LEU A 5 25.73 1.87 0.02
C LEU A 5 25.30 0.98 1.20
N ARG A 6 26.10 -0.04 1.55
CA ARG A 6 25.77 -0.92 2.69
C ARG A 6 25.91 -0.25 4.06
N ARG A 7 26.62 0.89 4.17
CA ARG A 7 26.79 1.61 5.45
C ARG A 7 25.68 2.63 5.70
N GLU A 8 25.08 3.18 4.65
CA GLU A 8 24.01 4.19 4.73
C GLU A 8 22.61 3.56 4.84
N SER A 9 22.43 2.31 4.38
CA SER A 9 21.16 1.59 4.52
C SER A 9 20.91 1.01 5.92
N LEU A 10 21.95 0.90 6.77
CA LEU A 10 21.84 0.36 8.13
C LEU A 10 20.89 1.18 9.03
N PRO A 11 21.03 2.51 9.17
CA PRO A 11 20.13 3.28 10.02
C PRO A 11 18.67 3.24 9.54
N VAL A 12 18.43 3.30 8.23
CA VAL A 12 17.08 3.21 7.63
C VAL A 12 16.47 1.82 7.86
N SER A 13 17.26 0.77 7.66
CA SER A 13 16.84 -0.61 7.94
C SER A 13 16.54 -0.82 9.42
N ILE A 14 17.38 -0.31 10.33
CA ILE A 14 17.17 -0.42 11.78
C ILE A 14 15.90 0.34 12.22
N GLY A 15 15.69 1.55 11.69
CA GLY A 15 14.48 2.33 11.96
C GLY A 15 13.22 1.62 11.45
N GLY A 16 13.27 1.09 10.23
CA GLY A 16 12.18 0.31 9.62
C GLY A 16 11.84 -0.96 10.42
N VAL A 17 12.85 -1.71 10.87
CA VAL A 17 12.67 -2.91 11.69
C VAL A 17 12.00 -2.58 13.02
N LYS A 18 12.46 -1.54 13.72
CA LYS A 18 11.85 -1.11 14.99
C LYS A 18 10.38 -0.70 14.80
N THR A 19 10.11 0.11 13.78
CA THR A 19 8.75 0.59 13.49
C THR A 19 7.82 -0.57 13.15
N LEU A 20 8.24 -1.45 12.23
CA LEU A 20 7.46 -2.62 11.85
C LEU A 20 7.25 -3.57 13.03
N SER A 21 8.25 -3.75 13.90
CA SER A 21 8.09 -4.54 15.12
C SER A 21 7.01 -3.98 16.04
N VAL A 22 6.95 -2.65 16.23
CA VAL A 22 5.92 -1.99 17.04
C VAL A 22 4.53 -2.16 16.40
N MET A 23 4.43 -2.03 15.08
CA MET A 23 3.17 -2.23 14.36
C MET A 23 2.66 -3.68 14.49
N ARG A 24 3.55 -4.68 14.35
CA ARG A 24 3.18 -6.10 14.53
C ARG A 24 2.78 -6.41 15.97
N ALA A 25 3.46 -5.82 16.96
CA ALA A 25 3.13 -5.99 18.37
C ALA A 25 1.76 -5.38 18.74
N ASN A 26 1.37 -4.29 18.09
CA ASN A 26 0.09 -3.59 18.30
C ASN A 26 -0.89 -3.81 17.14
N LYS A 27 -0.85 -4.98 16.50
CA LYS A 27 -1.65 -5.26 15.30
C LYS A 27 -3.15 -5.16 15.54
N GLU A 28 -3.62 -5.62 16.71
CA GLU A 28 -5.04 -5.59 17.08
C GLU A 28 -5.56 -4.15 17.11
N VAL A 29 -4.79 -3.23 17.70
CA VAL A 29 -5.16 -1.79 17.74
C VAL A 29 -5.25 -1.22 16.34
N SER A 30 -4.30 -1.54 15.47
CA SER A 30 -4.30 -1.07 14.08
C SER A 30 -5.50 -1.61 13.30
N LEU A 31 -5.83 -2.89 13.49
CA LEU A 31 -6.99 -3.53 12.86
C LEU A 31 -8.30 -2.94 13.37
N THR A 32 -8.47 -2.76 14.68
CA THR A 32 -9.67 -2.14 15.26
C THR A 32 -9.93 -0.75 14.70
N ILE A 33 -8.90 0.08 14.57
CA ILE A 33 -9.05 1.42 13.97
C ILE A 33 -9.57 1.32 12.53
N ILE A 34 -9.02 0.39 11.74
CA ILE A 34 -9.41 0.21 10.33
C ILE A 34 -10.81 -0.41 10.20
N GLU A 35 -11.19 -1.32 11.09
CA GLU A 35 -12.52 -1.95 11.14
C GLU A 35 -13.63 -0.91 11.29
N VAL A 36 -13.41 0.14 12.09
CA VAL A 36 -14.39 1.24 12.25
C VAL A 36 -14.68 1.92 10.90
N PHE A 37 -13.66 2.12 10.05
CA PHE A 37 -13.84 2.77 8.74
C PHE A 37 -14.51 1.89 7.68
N ILE A 38 -14.57 0.57 7.86
CA ILE A 38 -15.33 -0.30 6.94
C ILE A 38 -16.83 -0.05 7.07
N HIS A 39 -17.28 0.21 8.28
CA HIS A 39 -18.69 0.40 8.60
C HIS A 39 -19.19 1.81 8.31
N ASP A 40 -18.32 2.72 7.84
CA ASP A 40 -18.72 4.06 7.43
C ASP A 40 -19.51 3.99 6.10
N PRO A 41 -20.82 4.33 6.12
CA PRO A 41 -21.68 4.26 4.94
C PRO A 41 -21.27 5.24 3.82
N LEU A 42 -20.45 6.25 4.10
CA LEU A 42 -20.01 7.25 3.14
C LEU A 42 -18.66 6.90 2.49
N TYR A 43 -17.92 5.93 3.03
CA TYR A 43 -16.58 5.63 2.54
C TYR A 43 -16.61 4.62 1.37
N LYS A 44 -16.04 5.03 0.23
CA LYS A 44 -15.91 4.19 -0.96
C LYS A 44 -14.52 3.53 -0.99
N TRP A 45 -14.47 2.23 -0.72
CA TRP A 45 -13.21 1.48 -0.63
C TRP A 45 -12.65 1.00 -1.97
N ALA A 46 -13.49 0.92 -3.00
CA ALA A 46 -13.05 0.67 -4.36
C ALA A 46 -13.28 1.91 -5.23
N LEU A 47 -12.33 2.11 -6.14
CA LEU A 47 -12.53 2.94 -7.30
C LEU A 47 -12.78 2.01 -8.48
N SER A 48 -13.90 2.18 -9.17
CA SER A 48 -14.17 1.45 -10.41
C SER A 48 -12.98 1.59 -11.37
N PRO A 49 -12.52 0.50 -12.02
CA PRO A 49 -11.42 0.56 -12.98
C PRO A 49 -11.60 1.63 -14.06
N LEU A 50 -12.84 1.90 -14.47
CA LEU A 50 -13.15 2.97 -15.42
C LEU A 50 -12.89 4.36 -14.84
N LYS A 51 -13.32 4.62 -13.60
CA LYS A 51 -13.04 5.87 -12.87
C LYS A 51 -11.54 6.04 -12.63
N ALA A 52 -10.82 4.95 -12.36
CA ALA A 52 -9.36 4.96 -12.21
C ALA A 52 -8.65 5.33 -13.52
N LEU A 53 -9.06 4.72 -14.63
CA LEU A 53 -8.52 4.99 -15.96
C LEU A 53 -8.82 6.43 -16.42
N GLN A 54 -10.03 6.93 -16.12
CA GLN A 54 -10.39 8.30 -16.41
C GLN A 54 -9.48 9.30 -15.67
N ARG A 55 -9.23 9.09 -14.36
CA ARG A 55 -8.26 9.91 -13.61
C ARG A 55 -6.83 9.82 -14.11
N GLN A 56 -6.42 8.67 -14.66
CA GLN A 56 -5.11 8.52 -15.28
C GLN A 56 -5.03 9.23 -16.64
N LYS A 57 -6.16 9.50 -17.29
CA LYS A 57 -6.27 10.13 -18.61
C LYS A 57 -6.48 11.65 -18.53
N GLU A 58 -7.11 12.14 -17.45
CA GLU A 58 -7.35 13.57 -17.16
C GLU A 58 -6.08 14.32 -16.71
N THR A 59 -5.02 14.22 -17.52
CA THR A 59 -3.98 15.26 -17.62
C THR A 59 -4.34 16.35 -18.65
N ASP A 60 -5.58 16.33 -19.17
CA ASP A 60 -6.11 17.35 -20.08
C ASP A 60 -7.51 17.76 -19.60
N ASP A 61 -7.70 19.07 -19.38
CA ASP A 61 -8.83 19.71 -18.71
C ASP A 61 -10.20 19.32 -19.31
N THR A 62 -11.04 18.55 -18.60
CA THR A 62 -12.52 18.65 -18.67
C THR A 62 -13.16 17.96 -17.47
N ASP A 63 -13.75 18.76 -16.58
CA ASP A 63 -14.63 18.32 -15.50
C ASP A 63 -15.89 17.65 -16.09
N SER A 64 -15.98 16.32 -16.01
CA SER A 64 -17.22 15.60 -16.29
C SER A 64 -17.75 14.97 -15.01
N CYS A 65 -18.71 15.65 -14.39
CA CYS A 65 -19.55 15.17 -13.31
C CYS A 65 -20.39 13.97 -13.80
N LEU A 66 -19.85 12.76 -13.77
CA LEU A 66 -20.59 11.54 -14.08
C LEU A 66 -21.26 10.98 -12.82
N ASP A 67 -22.59 10.96 -12.90
CA ASP A 67 -23.57 10.55 -11.91
C ASP A 67 -23.26 9.20 -11.24
N ASP A 68 -23.45 9.17 -9.93
CA ASP A 68 -22.96 8.15 -8.99
C ASP A 68 -24.05 7.12 -8.61
N SER A 69 -24.97 6.85 -9.53
CA SER A 69 -26.25 6.21 -9.18
C SER A 69 -26.26 4.68 -9.23
N GLN A 70 -25.12 3.99 -9.33
CA GLN A 70 -25.14 2.54 -9.53
C GLN A 70 -23.90 1.77 -9.05
N GLU A 71 -23.51 1.93 -7.78
CA GLU A 71 -22.75 0.87 -7.10
C GLU A 71 -23.57 0.42 -5.90
N ALA A 72 -24.27 -0.69 -6.11
CA ALA A 72 -25.12 -1.32 -5.12
C ALA A 72 -24.30 -1.54 -3.85
N TYR A 73 -24.95 -1.28 -2.72
CA TYR A 73 -24.51 -1.46 -1.33
C TYR A 73 -24.30 -2.95 -0.99
N GLU A 74 -23.57 -3.67 -1.83
CA GLU A 74 -23.27 -5.08 -1.70
C GLU A 74 -22.10 -5.24 -0.74
N GLY A 75 -22.35 -4.89 0.53
CA GLY A 75 -21.51 -5.21 1.69
C GLY A 75 -20.01 -5.13 1.42
N ASN A 76 -19.51 -3.92 1.17
CA ASN A 76 -18.11 -3.53 0.99
C ASN A 76 -17.05 -4.67 0.92
N LYS A 77 -17.14 -5.50 -0.13
CA LYS A 77 -16.25 -6.66 -0.34
C LYS A 77 -14.80 -6.20 -0.50
N ASP A 78 -14.61 -4.98 -1.00
CA ASP A 78 -13.31 -4.35 -1.17
C ASP A 78 -12.66 -3.97 0.15
N ALA A 79 -13.44 -3.45 1.09
CA ALA A 79 -12.96 -3.22 2.45
C ALA A 79 -12.58 -4.51 3.16
N ALA A 80 -13.39 -5.55 3.04
CA ALA A 80 -13.07 -6.86 3.60
C ALA A 80 -11.74 -7.40 3.02
N ARG A 81 -11.52 -7.26 1.70
CA ARG A 81 -10.24 -7.60 1.05
C ARG A 81 -9.08 -6.75 1.57
N ALA A 82 -9.28 -5.45 1.73
CA ALA A 82 -8.26 -4.54 2.22
C ALA A 82 -7.83 -4.87 3.66
N ILE A 83 -8.78 -5.12 4.57
CA ILE A 83 -8.46 -5.55 5.94
C ILE A 83 -7.73 -6.88 5.95
N LEU A 84 -8.18 -7.86 5.17
CA LEU A 84 -7.49 -9.15 5.08
C LEU A 84 -6.03 -8.96 4.66
N ARG A 85 -5.77 -8.08 3.69
CA ARG A 85 -4.42 -7.80 3.21
C ARG A 85 -3.58 -7.07 4.26
N VAL A 86 -4.15 -6.12 5.00
CA VAL A 86 -3.48 -5.43 6.12
C VAL A 86 -3.10 -6.42 7.21
N LYS A 87 -4.04 -7.30 7.61
CA LYS A 87 -3.80 -8.35 8.59
C LYS A 87 -2.65 -9.26 8.15
N GLN A 88 -2.68 -9.75 6.91
CA GLN A 88 -1.59 -10.53 6.34
C GLN A 88 -0.24 -9.81 6.40
N LYS A 89 -0.19 -8.52 6.03
CA LYS A 89 1.06 -7.73 6.10
C LYS A 89 1.58 -7.60 7.54
N LEU A 90 0.71 -7.42 8.52
CA LEU A 90 1.06 -7.34 9.95
C LEU A 90 1.46 -8.71 10.54
N ASP A 91 0.92 -9.81 10.03
CA ASP A 91 1.36 -11.16 10.38
C ASP A 91 2.69 -11.54 9.67
N GLY A 92 3.14 -10.71 8.72
CA GLY A 92 4.36 -10.92 7.96
C GLY A 92 4.19 -11.83 6.76
N TYR A 93 2.96 -11.98 6.27
CA TYR A 93 2.61 -12.79 5.11
C TYR A 93 2.64 -11.94 3.82
N GLU A 94 3.53 -12.32 2.91
CA GLU A 94 3.76 -11.64 1.63
C GLU A 94 4.00 -12.69 0.54
N ASP A 95 3.28 -12.61 -0.57
CA ASP A 95 3.42 -13.52 -1.74
C ASP A 95 3.36 -15.01 -1.42
N GLY A 96 2.57 -15.40 -0.41
CA GLY A 96 2.41 -16.80 -0.02
C GLY A 96 3.38 -17.27 1.06
N GLU A 97 4.35 -16.43 1.46
CA GLU A 97 5.40 -16.78 2.43
C GLU A 97 5.32 -15.94 3.71
N MET A 98 5.66 -16.55 4.85
CA MET A 98 5.88 -15.81 6.10
C MET A 98 7.31 -15.28 6.17
N ARG A 99 7.46 -14.01 6.54
CA ARG A 99 8.76 -13.35 6.71
C ARG A 99 8.90 -12.79 8.12
N SER A 100 10.12 -12.91 8.67
CA SER A 100 10.52 -12.21 9.89
C SER A 100 10.45 -10.70 9.67
N VAL A 101 10.43 -9.92 10.76
CA VAL A 101 10.42 -8.44 10.68
C VAL A 101 11.60 -7.94 9.86
N GLN A 102 12.80 -8.47 10.12
CA GLN A 102 14.01 -8.11 9.37
C GLN A 102 13.90 -8.50 7.90
N GLY A 103 13.43 -9.72 7.60
CA GLY A 103 13.27 -10.19 6.23
C GLY A 103 12.27 -9.38 5.43
N GLN A 104 11.13 -9.01 6.04
CA GLN A 104 10.12 -8.19 5.39
C GLN A 104 10.64 -6.77 5.10
N VAL A 105 11.32 -6.12 6.05
CA VAL A 105 11.92 -4.80 5.82
C VAL A 105 12.98 -4.85 4.72
N GLN A 106 13.81 -5.90 4.72
CA GLN A 106 14.81 -6.09 3.67
C GLN A 106 14.18 -6.26 2.29
N GLN A 107 13.09 -7.03 2.19
CA GLN A 107 12.33 -7.18 0.95
C GLN A 107 11.73 -5.85 0.50
N PHE A 108 11.13 -5.08 1.40
CA PHE A 108 10.59 -3.76 1.07
C PHE A 108 11.65 -2.81 0.52
N ILE A 109 12.83 -2.78 1.14
CA ILE A 109 13.94 -1.96 0.65
C ILE A 109 14.36 -2.45 -0.74
N GLN A 110 14.48 -3.76 -0.93
CA GLN A 110 14.90 -4.33 -2.22
C GLN A 110 13.89 -4.03 -3.33
N ASP A 111 12.61 -4.18 -3.05
CA ASP A 111 11.52 -3.88 -3.98
C ASP A 111 11.43 -2.38 -4.31
N ALA A 112 11.70 -1.51 -3.33
CA ALA A 112 11.64 -0.06 -3.50
C ALA A 112 12.81 0.52 -4.31
N VAL A 113 13.93 -0.21 -4.43
CA VAL A 113 15.09 0.22 -5.22
C VAL A 113 15.24 -0.56 -6.53
N ASP A 114 14.30 -1.45 -6.83
CA ASP A 114 14.31 -2.29 -8.03
C ASP A 114 14.04 -1.44 -9.28
N VAL A 115 15.04 -1.33 -10.15
CA VAL A 115 14.98 -0.52 -11.37
C VAL A 115 13.87 -0.99 -12.31
N ASP A 116 13.62 -2.30 -12.38
CA ASP A 116 12.59 -2.88 -13.24
C ASP A 116 11.17 -2.53 -12.76
N ARG A 117 11.00 -2.27 -11.46
CA ARG A 117 9.74 -1.78 -10.89
C ARG A 117 9.62 -0.27 -10.98
N LEU A 118 10.71 0.44 -10.70
CA LEU A 118 10.76 1.90 -10.76
C LEU A 118 10.49 2.42 -12.18
N CYS A 119 10.97 1.73 -13.23
CA CYS A 119 10.73 2.13 -14.61
C CYS A 119 9.27 1.98 -15.06
N GLN A 120 8.45 1.20 -14.33
CA GLN A 120 7.02 1.03 -14.58
C GLN A 120 6.15 2.04 -13.83
N MET A 121 6.74 2.85 -12.93
CA MET A 121 6.00 3.86 -12.19
C MET A 121 5.53 4.98 -13.10
N PHE A 122 4.39 5.60 -12.75
CA PHE A 122 3.93 6.80 -13.41
C PHE A 122 5.02 7.89 -13.37
N PRO A 123 5.43 8.50 -14.51
CA PRO A 123 6.56 9.42 -14.56
C PRO A 123 6.48 10.59 -13.58
N GLY A 124 5.28 11.06 -13.22
CA GLY A 124 5.09 12.14 -12.25
C GLY A 124 5.61 11.86 -10.83
N TRP A 125 5.92 10.60 -10.50
CA TRP A 125 6.53 10.25 -9.21
C TRP A 125 8.06 10.41 -9.17
N GLY A 126 8.70 10.64 -10.32
CA GLY A 126 10.14 10.89 -10.42
C GLY A 126 11.04 9.70 -10.03
N PRO A 127 10.88 8.49 -10.61
CA PRO A 127 11.69 7.31 -10.28
C PRO A 127 13.21 7.44 -10.56
N TRP A 128 13.64 8.51 -11.23
CA TRP A 128 15.04 8.81 -11.56
C TRP A 128 15.75 9.75 -10.57
N LEU A 129 15.03 10.25 -9.56
CA LEU A 129 15.55 11.12 -8.50
C LEU A 129 16.15 10.29 -7.34
#